data_AF-A0A9E2P6F9-F1
#
_entry.id   AF-A0A9E2P6F9-F1
#
_cell.length_a   1.000
_cell.length_b   1.000
_cell.length_c   1.000
_cell.angle_alpha   90.00
_cell.angle_beta   90.00
_cell.angle_gamma   90.00
#
_symmetry.space_group_name_H-M   'P 1'
#
loop_
_entity.id
_entity.type
_entity.pdbx_description
1 polymer ?
#
loop_
_entity_poly.entity_id
_entity_poly.type
_entity_poly.pdbx_seq_one_letter_code
_entity_poly.pdbx_strand_id
1 'polypeptide(L)'
;MALKDRLAREIALTGPMTVADYVTRCLHDPEDGYYATRPAIGAAGDFITAPMISQMFGELIGLWAIELWRRLGAPERVRLVEVGPGDGTLMADALRA
;
A
#
# COMPACT_ATOMS: atom_id res chain seq x y z
N MET A 1 17.92 -16.94 -10.98
CA MET A 1 17.43 -16.55 -12.32
C MET A 1 16.69 -15.24 -12.13
N ALA A 2 16.85 -14.23 -12.96
CA ALA A 2 16.15 -12.97 -12.73
C ALA A 2 14.65 -13.12 -13.06
N LEU A 3 13.78 -12.33 -12.43
CA LEU A 3 12.34 -12.32 -12.72
C LEU A 3 12.05 -12.19 -14.22
N LYS A 4 12.76 -11.31 -14.93
CA LYS A 4 12.63 -11.15 -16.38
C LYS A 4 12.75 -12.49 -17.13
N ASP A 5 13.74 -13.32 -16.77
CA ASP A 5 13.99 -14.59 -17.43
C ASP A 5 12.89 -15.62 -17.11
N ARG A 6 12.39 -15.61 -15.87
CA ARG A 6 11.26 -16.46 -15.44
C ARG A 6 9.99 -16.09 -16.21
N LEU A 7 9.68 -14.80 -16.33
CA LEU A 7 8.51 -14.30 -17.07
C LEU A 7 8.59 -14.61 -18.56
N ALA A 8 9.75 -14.36 -19.19
CA ALA A 8 9.95 -14.65 -20.61
C ALA A 8 9.78 -16.14 -20.91
N ARG A 9 10.31 -17.02 -20.03
CA ARG A 9 10.13 -18.47 -20.15
C ARG A 9 8.67 -18.87 -20.04
N GLU A 10 7.92 -18.29 -19.10
CA GLU A 10 6.50 -18.61 -18.95
C GLU A 10 5.69 -18.19 -20.17
N ILE A 11 5.88 -16.96 -20.67
CA ILE A 11 5.18 -16.48 -21.88
C ILE A 11 5.44 -17.40 -23.08
N ALA A 12 6.68 -17.90 -23.20
CA ALA A 12 7.02 -18.86 -24.25
C ALA A 12 6.31 -20.22 -24.10
N LEU A 13 6.02 -20.65 -22.87
CA LEU A 13 5.42 -21.96 -22.57
C LEU A 13 3.89 -21.94 -22.53
N THR A 14 3.30 -20.87 -22.01
CA THR A 14 1.85 -20.78 -21.73
C THR A 14 1.13 -19.79 -22.63
N GLY A 15 1.85 -19.08 -23.49
CA GLY A 15 1.31 -18.02 -24.35
C GLY A 15 1.31 -16.64 -23.67
N PRO A 16 0.68 -15.65 -24.32
CA PRO A 16 0.72 -14.26 -23.86
C PRO A 16 0.21 -14.09 -22.43
N MET A 17 0.96 -13.32 -21.64
CA MET A 17 0.59 -12.91 -20.29
C MET A 17 -0.20 -11.60 -20.33
N THR A 18 -1.21 -11.46 -19.48
CA THR A 18 -1.92 -10.18 -19.35
C THR A 18 -1.01 -9.14 -18.71
N VAL A 19 -1.24 -7.87 -19.02
CA VAL A 19 -0.51 -6.77 -18.36
C VAL A 19 -0.77 -6.80 -16.84
N ALA A 20 -1.97 -7.19 -16.41
CA ALA A 20 -2.30 -7.31 -14.99
C ALA A 20 -1.41 -8.35 -14.29
N ASP A 21 -1.29 -9.55 -14.84
CA ASP A 21 -0.44 -10.61 -14.28
C ASP A 21 1.04 -10.22 -14.28
N TYR A 22 1.50 -9.57 -15.35
CA TYR A 22 2.86 -9.05 -15.44
C TYR A 22 3.16 -8.05 -14.33
N VAL A 23 2.29 -7.05 -14.15
CA VAL A 23 2.44 -6.02 -13.11
C VAL A 23 2.40 -6.65 -11.72
N THR A 24 1.46 -7.55 -11.45
CA THR A 24 1.38 -8.26 -10.16
C THR A 24 2.69 -8.95 -9.82
N ARG A 25 3.35 -9.60 -10.79
CA ARG A 25 4.62 -10.29 -10.55
C ARG A 25 5.78 -9.31 -10.37
N CYS A 26 5.86 -8.27 -11.19
CA CYS A 26 6.85 -7.21 -11.00
C CYS A 26 6.74 -6.53 -9.63
N LEU A 27 5.54 -6.42 -9.08
CA LEU A 27 5.31 -5.79 -7.78
C LEU A 27 5.51 -6.75 -6.60
N HIS A 28 5.11 -8.03 -6.74
CA HIS A 28 4.93 -8.94 -5.60
C HIS A 28 5.70 -10.26 -5.69
N ASP A 29 6.54 -10.46 -6.70
CA ASP A 29 7.44 -11.63 -6.74
C ASP A 29 8.33 -11.66 -5.48
N PRO A 30 8.45 -12.79 -4.77
CA PRO A 30 9.12 -12.85 -3.48
C PRO A 30 10.64 -12.64 -3.54
N GLU A 31 11.27 -12.83 -4.70
CA GLU A 31 12.72 -12.71 -4.89
C GLU A 31 13.13 -11.37 -5.52
N ASP A 32 12.30 -10.84 -6.41
CA ASP A 32 12.65 -9.70 -7.28
C ASP A 32 11.55 -8.62 -7.32
N GLY A 33 10.42 -8.84 -6.66
CA GLY A 33 9.27 -7.92 -6.69
C GLY A 33 9.55 -6.63 -5.95
N TYR A 34 9.12 -5.51 -6.52
CA TYR A 34 9.39 -4.16 -5.99
C TYR A 34 8.92 -4.00 -4.54
N TYR A 35 7.64 -4.29 -4.26
CA TYR A 35 7.08 -4.18 -2.91
C TYR A 35 7.49 -5.34 -1.99
N ALA A 36 7.82 -6.50 -2.55
CA ALA A 36 8.15 -7.69 -1.76
C ALA A 36 9.57 -7.65 -1.19
N THR A 37 10.52 -7.10 -1.92
CA THR A 37 11.95 -7.18 -1.56
C THR A 37 12.56 -5.83 -1.18
N ARG A 38 12.06 -4.73 -1.75
CA ARG A 38 12.67 -3.41 -1.54
C ARG A 38 11.68 -2.27 -1.78
N PRO A 39 10.67 -2.08 -0.92
CA PRO A 39 9.84 -0.89 -1.00
C PRO A 39 10.69 0.35 -0.68
N ALA A 40 11.17 1.05 -1.70
CA ALA A 40 11.87 2.32 -1.56
C ALA A 40 10.84 3.44 -1.38
N ILE A 41 10.08 3.42 -0.28
CA ILE A 41 9.09 4.45 0.04
C ILE A 41 9.65 5.33 1.16
N GLY A 42 9.60 6.65 1.00
CA GLY A 42 10.09 7.62 1.97
C GLY A 42 10.98 8.69 1.34
N ALA A 43 11.44 9.65 2.14
CA ALA A 43 12.25 10.78 1.66
C ALA A 43 13.58 10.35 0.98
N ALA A 44 14.10 9.17 1.34
CA ALA A 44 15.30 8.57 0.74
C ALA A 44 14.98 7.45 -0.26
N GLY A 45 13.70 7.21 -0.55
CA GLY A 45 13.21 6.21 -1.49
C GLY A 45 12.91 6.78 -2.87
N ASP A 46 12.21 6.01 -3.70
CA ASP A 46 11.78 6.38 -5.05
C ASP A 46 10.65 7.41 -5.04
N PHE A 47 9.84 7.44 -3.97
CA PHE A 47 8.79 8.43 -3.79
C PHE A 47 8.38 8.60 -2.31
N ILE A 48 7.79 9.75 -2.01
CA ILE A 48 7.19 10.08 -0.71
C ILE A 48 5.66 10.11 -0.82
N THR A 49 4.94 9.81 0.27
CA THR A 49 3.47 9.85 0.33
C THR A 49 2.96 10.96 1.25
N ALA A 50 1.69 11.35 1.12
CA ALA A 50 1.11 12.45 1.89
C ALA A 50 1.25 12.32 3.42
N PRO A 51 1.04 11.13 4.05
CA PRO A 51 1.28 10.95 5.48
C PRO A 51 2.72 11.29 5.91
N MET A 52 3.70 11.03 5.05
CA MET A 52 5.11 11.29 5.36
C MET A 52 5.51 12.77 5.21
N ILE A 53 4.70 13.57 4.51
CA ILE A 53 4.98 15.00 4.29
C ILE A 53 4.49 15.82 5.48
N SER A 54 3.31 15.52 6.01
CA SER A 54 2.69 16.30 7.07
C SER A 54 1.74 15.46 7.92
N GLN A 55 1.95 15.54 9.24
CA GLN A 55 1.06 14.93 10.24
C GLN A 55 -0.40 15.40 10.11
N MET A 56 -0.62 16.61 9.59
CA MET A 56 -1.96 17.16 9.38
C MET A 56 -2.80 16.26 8.46
N PHE A 57 -2.16 15.55 7.53
CA PHE A 57 -2.89 14.62 6.66
C PHE A 57 -3.54 13.51 7.47
N GLY A 58 -2.79 12.86 8.38
CA GLY A 58 -3.34 11.81 9.23
C GLY A 58 -4.34 12.34 10.27
N GLU A 59 -4.07 13.49 10.87
CA GLU A 59 -4.98 14.12 11.83
C GLU A 59 -6.35 14.43 11.19
N LEU A 60 -6.37 14.96 9.96
CA LEU A 60 -7.62 15.23 9.24
C LEU A 60 -8.39 13.95 8.87
N ILE A 61 -7.69 12.87 8.52
CA ILE A 61 -8.33 11.56 8.27
C ILE A 61 -8.91 10.98 9.55
N GLY A 62 -8.23 11.13 10.70
CA GLY A 62 -8.74 10.74 12.02
C GLY A 62 -10.02 11.49 12.39
N LEU A 63 -10.01 12.82 12.25
CA LEU A 63 -11.20 13.66 12.47
C LEU A 63 -12.36 13.27 11.55
N TRP A 64 -12.07 12.99 10.28
CA TRP A 64 -13.08 12.50 9.33
C TRP A 64 -13.67 11.15 9.77
N ALA A 65 -12.84 10.22 10.26
CA ALA A 65 -13.30 8.92 10.75
C ALA A 65 -14.24 9.06 11.97
N ILE A 66 -13.94 9.97 12.90
CA ILE A 66 -14.79 10.26 14.06
C ILE A 66 -16.12 10.90 13.63
N GLU A 67 -16.08 11.86 12.71
CA GLU A 67 -17.29 12.48 12.16
C GLU A 67 -18.17 11.44 11.46
N LEU A 68 -17.57 10.55 10.66
CA LEU A 68 -18.30 9.45 10.02
C LEU A 68 -18.90 8.50 11.05
N TRP A 69 -18.14 8.10 12.07
CA TRP A 69 -18.63 7.27 13.17
C TRP A 69 -19.84 7.89 13.88
N ARG A 70 -19.82 9.21 14.13
CA ARG A 70 -20.96 9.95 14.67
C ARG A 70 -22.18 9.90 13.77
N ARG A 71 -22.01 10.11 12.45
CA ARG A 71 -23.09 10.02 11.46
C ARG A 71 -23.69 8.63 11.36
N LEU A 72 -22.91 7.59 11.63
CA LEU A 72 -23.38 6.20 11.69
C LEU A 72 -24.14 5.87 13.00
N GLY A 73 -24.38 6.86 13.86
CA GLY A 73 -25.12 6.67 15.11
C GLY A 73 -24.24 6.19 16.27
N ALA A 74 -22.93 6.45 16.22
CA ALA A 74 -21.98 6.11 17.28
C ALA A 74 -22.03 4.63 17.73
N PRO A 75 -21.90 3.66 16.80
CA PRO A 75 -21.93 2.24 17.15
C PRO A 75 -20.81 1.89 18.15
N GLU A 76 -21.13 1.04 19.13
CA GLU A 76 -20.20 0.60 20.19
C GLU A 76 -18.98 -0.15 19.65
N ARG A 77 -19.15 -0.88 18.53
CA ARG A 77 -18.09 -1.66 17.90
C ARG A 77 -17.90 -1.23 16.46
N VAL A 78 -16.66 -0.88 16.12
CA VAL A 78 -16.23 -0.55 14.76
C VAL A 78 -14.92 -1.23 14.42
N ARG A 79 -14.65 -1.35 13.12
CA ARG A 79 -13.33 -1.73 12.60
C ARG A 79 -12.84 -0.60 11.72
N LEU A 80 -11.71 0.00 12.09
CA LEU A 80 -10.96 0.90 11.23
C LEU A 80 -9.89 0.06 10.51
N VAL A 81 -9.94 0.03 9.18
CA VAL A 81 -9.09 -0.84 8.36
C VAL A 81 -8.33 0.00 7.35
N GLU A 82 -7.01 -0.10 7.35
CA GLU A 82 -6.12 0.50 6.37
C GLU A 82 -5.49 -0.60 5.50
N VAL A 83 -5.61 -0.47 4.18
CA VAL A 83 -5.06 -1.43 3.22
C VAL A 83 -3.75 -0.87 2.68
N GLY A 84 -2.65 -1.61 2.88
CA GLY A 84 -1.32 -1.17 2.49
C GLY A 84 -0.82 0.02 3.31
N PRO A 85 -0.67 -0.12 4.64
CA PRO A 85 -0.38 1.00 5.55
C PRO A 85 1.02 1.62 5.38
N GLY A 86 1.85 1.10 4.48
CA GLY A 86 3.24 1.52 4.34
C GLY A 86 4.01 1.32 5.65
N ASP A 87 4.56 2.41 6.19
CA ASP A 87 5.25 2.44 7.48
C ASP A 87 4.31 2.66 8.69
N GLY A 88 3.00 2.80 8.45
CA GLY A 88 1.98 3.01 9.48
C GLY A 88 1.81 4.46 9.94
N THR A 89 2.50 5.42 9.32
CA THR A 89 2.43 6.84 9.71
C THR A 89 0.99 7.37 9.68
N LEU A 90 0.19 6.99 8.67
CA LEU A 90 -1.20 7.45 8.56
C LEU A 90 -2.04 7.03 9.76
N MET A 91 -2.06 5.73 10.10
CA MET A 91 -2.81 5.23 11.24
C MET A 91 -2.32 5.82 12.56
N ALA A 92 -1.00 5.98 12.71
CA ALA A 92 -0.41 6.54 13.93
C ALA A 92 -0.91 7.98 14.18
N ASP A 93 -0.90 8.84 13.14
CA ASP A 93 -1.40 10.21 13.24
C ASP A 93 -2.91 10.26 13.43
N ALA A 94 -3.67 9.41 12.72
CA ALA A 94 -5.12 9.35 12.83
C ALA A 94 -5.62 8.93 14.22
N LEU A 95 -4.88 8.05 14.91
CA LEU A 95 -5.21 7.60 16.27
C LEU A 95 -4.73 8.54 17.38
N ARG A 96 -3.77 9.43 17.08
CA ARG A 96 -3.21 10.41 18.03
C ARG A 96 -4.08 11.67 18.17
N ALA A 97 -4.76 12.06 17.10
CA ALA A 97 -5.59 13.27 17.00
C ALA A 97 -6.82 13.22 17.93
#